data_AF-A0A6C0JX81-F1
#
_entry.id   AF-A0A6C0JX81-F1
#
_cell.length_a   1.000
_cell.length_b   1.000
_cell.length_c   1.000
_cell.angle_alpha   90.00
_cell.angle_beta   90.00
_cell.angle_gamma   90.00
#
_symmetry.space_group_name_H-M   'P 1'
#
loop_
_entity.id
_entity.type
_entity.pdbx_description
1 polymer ?
#
loop_
_entity_poly.entity_id
_entity_poly.type
_entity_poly.pdbx_seq_one_letter_code
_entity_poly.pdbx_strand_id
1 'polypeptide(L)'
;MEQGLQEGTIRNSHRDSHAVKAKRAPNQVAEKARALIERCSESGTVIRQHLDIDRMKQPLQKGLFYVIENDSNADPGFLVFLPGQQAPVYINTRKHGGYPCTLRMRVSPTLGDGGGSVFVATLDPIQHTLRLEDVWMWKGAPIFDTTCYSKRREHLKEFVERLWVPDARLLGGVVASLLNPKSIAEYLQTAGPGYMIEFLPELPGRRRMWHKLGEKKEVARAPLVLGEGGVIIPQANPVTHPPVAPRPPPRPQYKPAIEQPVEQQVERKALAKPIEALPDIYNLYDEQGLPISRASVQSFSLAQEMRKMTGDIWVTIRWRPEFGGYEINRLDTSRR
;
A
#
# COMPACT_ATOMS: atom_id res chain seq x y z
N MET A 1 -55.75 -35.01 -9.22
CA MET A 1 -54.67 -34.47 -10.08
C MET A 1 -54.07 -33.28 -9.35
N GLU A 2 -53.12 -33.54 -8.46
CA GLU A 2 -52.36 -32.50 -7.76
C GLU A 2 -50.91 -32.64 -8.19
N GLN A 3 -50.41 -31.63 -8.89
CA GLN A 3 -48.99 -31.48 -9.21
C GLN A 3 -48.35 -30.69 -8.07
N GLY A 4 -47.59 -31.36 -7.21
CA GLY A 4 -46.76 -30.71 -6.19
C GLY A 4 -45.51 -30.11 -6.82
N LEU A 5 -45.34 -28.80 -6.65
CA LEU A 5 -44.14 -28.06 -7.04
C LEU A 5 -42.91 -28.64 -6.33
N GLN A 6 -41.91 -29.07 -7.10
CA GLN A 6 -40.57 -29.34 -6.58
C GLN A 6 -39.90 -28.00 -6.25
N GLU A 7 -39.71 -27.74 -4.96
CA GLU A 7 -38.82 -26.69 -4.46
C GLU A 7 -37.42 -26.90 -5.03
N GLY A 8 -37.05 -26.04 -5.97
CA GLY A 8 -35.68 -25.95 -6.46
C GLY A 8 -34.79 -25.49 -5.31
N THR A 9 -34.00 -26.42 -4.75
CA THR A 9 -32.93 -26.08 -3.82
C THR A 9 -32.00 -25.09 -4.51
N ILE A 10 -32.08 -23.81 -4.13
CA ILE A 10 -31.11 -22.79 -4.50
C ILE A 10 -29.80 -23.20 -3.81
N ARG A 11 -29.02 -24.04 -4.49
CA ARG A 11 -27.64 -24.31 -4.12
C ARG A 11 -26.91 -22.98 -4.27
N ASN A 12 -26.66 -22.34 -3.15
CA ASN A 12 -25.74 -21.22 -3.03
C ASN A 12 -24.48 -21.56 -3.83
N SER A 13 -24.28 -20.88 -4.95
CA SER A 13 -23.07 -20.99 -5.77
C SER A 13 -21.91 -20.23 -5.13
N HIS A 14 -21.79 -20.31 -3.79
CA HIS A 14 -20.55 -20.00 -3.12
C HIS A 14 -19.56 -21.09 -3.52
N ARG A 15 -18.96 -20.90 -4.70
CA ARG A 15 -17.65 -21.46 -4.96
C ARG A 15 -16.79 -20.97 -3.82
N ASP A 16 -16.32 -21.90 -3.00
CA ASP A 16 -15.16 -21.67 -2.15
C ASP A 16 -14.15 -20.91 -2.99
N SER A 17 -13.88 -19.67 -2.60
CA SER A 17 -12.96 -18.76 -3.25
C SER A 17 -11.62 -19.48 -3.34
N HIS A 18 -11.36 -20.05 -4.52
CA HIS A 18 -10.17 -20.85 -4.77
C HIS A 18 -8.95 -20.06 -4.32
N ALA A 19 -8.14 -20.67 -3.45
CA ALA A 19 -6.84 -20.12 -3.07
C ALA A 19 -6.14 -19.59 -4.33
N VAL A 20 -5.66 -18.34 -4.30
CA VAL A 20 -4.97 -17.71 -5.42
C VAL A 20 -3.80 -18.59 -5.83
N LYS A 21 -3.96 -19.33 -6.93
CA LYS A 21 -2.89 -20.16 -7.50
C LYS A 21 -2.03 -19.28 -8.39
N ALA A 22 -1.02 -18.66 -7.80
CA ALA A 22 -0.01 -17.92 -8.55
C ALA A 22 0.64 -18.86 -9.58
N LYS A 23 0.65 -18.46 -10.86
CA LYS A 23 1.27 -19.27 -11.92
C LYS A 23 2.78 -19.08 -11.88
N ARG A 24 3.55 -20.17 -11.76
CA ARG A 24 5.02 -20.11 -11.81
C ARG A 24 5.50 -19.49 -13.12
N ALA A 25 6.46 -18.58 -13.03
CA ALA A 25 7.11 -18.01 -14.19
C ALA A 25 8.03 -19.04 -14.86
N PRO A 26 8.07 -19.11 -16.20
CA PRO A 26 9.06 -19.94 -16.89
C PRO A 26 10.49 -19.56 -16.46
N ASN A 27 11.37 -20.55 -16.25
CA ASN A 27 12.70 -20.31 -15.69
C ASN A 27 13.48 -19.24 -16.46
N GLN A 28 13.46 -19.27 -17.80
CA GLN A 28 14.14 -18.25 -18.62
C GLN A 28 13.61 -16.83 -18.39
N VAL A 29 12.30 -16.68 -18.15
CA VAL A 29 11.68 -15.37 -17.88
C VAL A 29 12.03 -14.92 -16.46
N ALA A 30 12.02 -15.84 -15.50
CA ALA A 30 12.44 -15.57 -14.12
C ALA A 30 13.90 -15.13 -14.03
N GLU A 31 14.82 -15.78 -14.76
CA GLU A 31 16.23 -15.36 -14.79
C GLU A 31 16.42 -13.99 -15.42
N LYS A 32 15.69 -13.68 -16.51
CA LYS A 32 15.71 -12.33 -17.10
C LYS A 32 15.22 -11.26 -16.11
N ALA A 33 14.16 -11.56 -15.35
CA ALA A 33 13.64 -10.65 -14.34
C ALA A 33 14.64 -10.43 -13.18
N ARG A 34 15.31 -11.48 -12.70
CA ARG A 34 16.37 -11.35 -11.69
C ARG A 34 17.55 -10.54 -12.20
N ALA A 35 18.03 -10.84 -13.41
CA ALA A 35 19.12 -10.10 -14.03
C ALA A 35 18.80 -8.61 -14.21
N LEU A 36 17.54 -8.26 -14.48
CA LEU A 36 17.11 -6.86 -14.54
C LEU A 36 17.13 -6.19 -13.15
N ILE A 37 16.61 -6.86 -12.12
CA ILE A 37 16.64 -6.37 -10.74
C ILE A 37 18.08 -6.15 -10.25
N GLU A 38 18.99 -7.07 -10.55
CA GLU A 38 20.40 -6.97 -10.13
C GLU A 38 21.14 -5.80 -10.79
N ARG A 39 20.70 -5.35 -11.98
CA ARG A 39 21.34 -4.25 -12.72
C ARG A 39 20.76 -2.88 -12.40
N CYS A 40 19.60 -2.81 -11.75
CA CYS A 40 18.83 -1.55 -11.65
C CYS A 40 19.20 -0.66 -10.45
N SER A 41 20.13 -1.08 -9.59
CA SER A 41 20.49 -0.33 -8.37
C SER A 41 21.93 -0.60 -7.96
N GLU A 42 22.71 0.47 -7.79
CA GLU A 42 24.07 0.41 -7.24
C GLU A 42 24.03 0.11 -5.74
N SER A 43 22.97 0.57 -5.06
CA SER A 43 22.72 0.35 -3.63
C SER A 43 22.28 -1.08 -3.29
N GLY A 44 22.16 -1.95 -4.30
CA GLY A 44 21.72 -3.34 -4.20
C GLY A 44 20.19 -3.51 -4.25
N THR A 45 19.75 -4.76 -4.07
CA THR A 45 18.36 -5.21 -4.27
C THR A 45 17.55 -5.32 -2.98
N VAL A 46 18.07 -4.78 -1.87
CA VAL A 46 17.43 -4.84 -0.55
C VAL A 46 16.42 -3.71 -0.40
N ILE A 47 15.13 -4.05 -0.41
CA ILE A 47 14.03 -3.08 -0.31
C ILE A 47 13.95 -2.45 1.09
N ARG A 48 14.01 -3.28 2.13
CA ARG A 48 13.85 -2.86 3.53
C ARG A 48 14.86 -3.55 4.45
N GLN A 49 15.23 -2.88 5.53
CA GLN A 49 16.09 -3.38 6.59
C GLN A 49 15.45 -3.19 7.96
N HIS A 50 15.84 -4.00 8.94
CA HIS A 50 15.33 -3.84 10.31
C HIS A 50 15.74 -2.48 10.88
N LEU A 51 14.83 -1.83 11.61
CA LEU A 51 15.12 -0.57 12.28
C LEU A 51 16.02 -0.80 13.49
N ASP A 52 17.27 -0.38 13.38
CA ASP A 52 18.19 -0.22 14.52
C ASP A 52 17.99 1.18 15.12
N ILE A 53 17.30 1.26 16.25
CA ILE A 53 16.91 2.54 16.88
C ILE A 53 18.14 3.38 17.23
N ASP A 54 19.22 2.75 17.70
CA ASP A 54 20.41 3.47 18.17
C ASP A 54 21.14 4.14 16.99
N ARG A 55 21.25 3.42 15.86
CA ARG A 55 21.86 3.96 14.64
C ARG A 55 20.95 4.96 13.92
N MET A 56 19.64 4.75 13.98
CA MET A 56 18.68 5.52 13.20
C MET A 56 18.09 6.72 13.95
N LYS A 57 18.43 6.93 15.23
CA LYS A 57 17.98 8.09 16.00
C LYS A 57 18.24 9.42 15.31
N GLN A 58 19.48 9.66 14.85
CA GLN A 58 19.82 10.91 14.14
C GLN A 58 19.14 11.03 12.77
N PRO A 59 19.18 10.00 11.89
CA PRO A 59 18.43 10.02 10.65
C PRO A 59 16.94 10.30 10.85
N LEU A 60 16.25 9.59 11.74
CA LEU A 60 14.82 9.77 12.00
C LEU A 60 14.48 11.16 12.54
N GLN A 61 15.37 11.80 13.31
CA GLN A 61 15.16 13.15 13.84
C GLN A 61 15.34 14.26 12.80
N LYS A 62 16.22 14.06 11.82
CA LYS A 62 16.61 15.12 10.86
C LYS A 62 16.08 14.90 9.45
N GLY A 63 15.75 13.66 9.10
CA GLY A 63 15.30 13.28 7.77
C GLY A 63 13.80 13.43 7.60
N LEU A 64 13.38 13.53 6.33
CA LEU A 64 11.98 13.45 5.96
C LEU A 64 11.64 11.99 5.66
N PHE A 65 10.60 11.49 6.33
CA PHE A 65 10.09 10.13 6.15
C PHE A 65 8.58 10.12 6.01
N TYR A 66 8.12 9.12 5.27
CA TYR A 66 6.74 8.69 5.29
C TYR A 66 6.61 7.38 6.07
N VAL A 67 5.39 7.08 6.53
CA VAL A 67 5.09 5.91 7.33
C VAL A 67 4.09 5.02 6.59
N ILE A 68 4.33 3.71 6.62
CA ILE A 68 3.37 2.67 6.22
C ILE A 68 3.02 1.84 7.43
N GLU A 69 1.73 1.55 7.58
CA GLU A 69 1.22 0.49 8.44
C GLU A 69 0.99 -0.77 7.60
N ASN A 70 1.45 -1.90 8.11
CA ASN A 70 1.22 -3.21 7.54
C ASN A 70 0.42 -4.07 8.51
N ASP A 71 -0.68 -4.61 8.02
CA ASP A 71 -1.58 -5.49 8.80
C ASP A 71 -1.24 -6.97 8.64
N SER A 72 -0.33 -7.30 7.72
CA SER A 72 0.10 -8.67 7.47
C SER A 72 1.62 -8.83 7.56
N ASN A 73 2.06 -10.08 7.61
CA ASN A 73 3.47 -10.46 7.62
C ASN A 73 4.07 -10.62 6.21
N ALA A 74 3.31 -10.26 5.17
CA ALA A 74 3.77 -10.34 3.80
C ALA A 74 5.00 -9.43 3.57
N ASP A 75 5.94 -9.91 2.77
CA ASP A 75 7.13 -9.15 2.41
C ASP A 75 6.99 -8.50 1.05
N PRO A 76 7.57 -7.29 0.90
CA PRO A 76 7.68 -6.68 -0.40
C PRO A 76 8.59 -7.52 -1.29
N GLY A 77 8.25 -7.50 -2.56
CA GLY A 77 9.00 -8.07 -3.66
C GLY A 77 9.12 -7.07 -4.80
N PHE A 78 9.67 -7.55 -5.89
CA PHE A 78 9.75 -6.82 -7.15
C PHE A 78 8.69 -7.31 -8.12
N LEU A 79 7.93 -6.38 -8.68
CA LEU A 79 7.04 -6.64 -9.82
C LEU A 79 7.73 -6.12 -11.09
N VAL A 80 8.11 -7.04 -11.98
CA VAL A 80 9.01 -6.79 -13.09
C VAL A 80 8.27 -6.86 -14.43
N PHE A 81 8.35 -5.78 -15.20
CA PHE A 81 7.82 -5.67 -16.55
C PHE A 81 8.98 -5.79 -17.54
N LEU A 82 9.14 -6.97 -18.15
CA LEU A 82 10.22 -7.26 -19.09
C LEU A 82 9.88 -6.77 -20.52
N PRO A 83 10.86 -6.32 -21.31
CA PRO A 83 10.66 -6.01 -22.72
C PRO A 83 10.08 -7.18 -23.51
N GLY A 84 9.03 -6.93 -24.30
CA GLY A 84 8.36 -7.93 -25.13
C GLY A 84 7.56 -8.99 -24.36
N GLN A 85 7.49 -8.90 -23.02
CA GLN A 85 6.75 -9.84 -22.18
C GLN A 85 5.41 -9.26 -21.76
N GLN A 86 4.32 -9.96 -22.06
CA GLN A 86 2.96 -9.48 -21.77
C GLN A 86 2.59 -9.50 -20.28
N ALA A 87 3.08 -10.50 -19.54
CA ALA A 87 2.74 -10.68 -18.13
C ALA A 87 3.91 -10.31 -17.23
N PRO A 88 3.73 -9.40 -16.25
CA PRO A 88 4.78 -9.10 -15.27
C PRO A 88 5.12 -10.31 -14.41
N VAL A 89 6.35 -10.32 -13.91
CA VAL A 89 6.87 -11.35 -13.00
C VAL A 89 7.03 -10.75 -11.61
N TYR A 90 6.40 -11.37 -10.62
CA TYR A 90 6.63 -11.05 -9.21
C TYR A 90 7.73 -11.94 -8.63
N ILE A 91 8.69 -11.32 -7.95
CA ILE A 91 9.81 -11.96 -7.27
C ILE A 91 9.84 -11.48 -5.82
N ASN A 92 9.58 -12.39 -4.88
CA ASN A 92 9.71 -12.09 -3.45
C ASN A 92 11.20 -11.95 -3.08
N THR A 93 11.55 -10.97 -2.24
CA THR A 93 12.94 -10.78 -1.78
C THR A 93 13.38 -11.75 -0.69
N ARG A 94 12.46 -12.45 -0.01
CA ARG A 94 12.85 -13.48 0.96
C ARG A 94 13.47 -14.67 0.25
N LYS A 95 14.58 -15.18 0.80
CA LYS A 95 15.29 -16.38 0.31
C LYS A 95 14.39 -17.62 0.18
N HIS A 96 13.33 -17.69 0.99
CA HIS A 96 12.31 -18.74 0.98
C HIS A 96 10.91 -18.22 0.60
N GLY A 97 10.82 -17.02 0.02
CA GLY A 97 9.59 -16.26 -0.24
C GLY A 97 8.70 -16.80 -1.38
N GLY A 98 8.85 -18.07 -1.74
CA GLY A 98 8.17 -18.68 -2.87
C GLY A 98 8.92 -18.55 -4.19
N TYR A 99 8.36 -19.15 -5.24
CA TYR A 99 8.91 -19.12 -6.59
C TYR A 99 8.47 -17.85 -7.34
N PRO A 100 9.29 -17.33 -8.28
CA PRO A 100 8.85 -16.26 -9.18
C PRO A 100 7.56 -16.64 -9.90
N CYS A 101 6.57 -15.75 -9.90
CA CYS A 101 5.27 -16.01 -10.49
C CYS A 101 4.88 -14.95 -11.52
N THR A 102 4.17 -15.37 -12.57
CA THR A 102 3.58 -14.45 -13.55
C THR A 102 2.23 -13.98 -13.04
N LEU A 103 2.02 -12.66 -13.02
CA LEU A 103 0.72 -12.06 -12.71
C LEU A 103 0.08 -11.60 -14.01
N ARG A 104 -1.17 -12.01 -14.26
CA ARG A 104 -1.93 -11.56 -15.43
C ARG A 104 -2.58 -10.23 -15.10
N MET A 105 -2.02 -9.14 -15.61
CA MET A 105 -2.52 -7.77 -15.40
C MET A 105 -2.87 -7.13 -16.74
N ARG A 106 -3.88 -6.25 -16.78
CA ARG A 106 -4.16 -5.40 -17.96
C ARG A 106 -3.26 -4.18 -17.91
N VAL A 107 -2.08 -4.30 -18.48
CA VAL A 107 -1.08 -3.23 -18.48
C VAL A 107 -0.67 -2.86 -19.90
N SER A 108 -0.23 -1.61 -20.08
CA SER A 108 0.33 -1.15 -21.34
C SER A 108 1.62 -1.90 -21.66
N PRO A 109 1.83 -2.36 -22.91
CA PRO A 109 3.08 -2.99 -23.32
C PRO A 109 4.28 -2.03 -23.21
N THR A 110 4.04 -0.71 -23.21
CA THR A 110 5.08 0.34 -23.11
C THR A 110 5.83 0.33 -21.77
N LEU A 111 5.37 -0.43 -20.77
CA LEU A 111 6.14 -0.63 -19.52
C LEU A 111 7.42 -1.45 -19.75
N GLY A 112 7.46 -2.23 -20.83
CA GLY A 112 8.63 -2.96 -21.28
C GLY A 112 9.64 -2.10 -22.06
N ASP A 113 9.31 -0.85 -22.40
CA ASP A 113 10.17 0.01 -23.20
C ASP A 113 11.46 0.37 -22.47
N GLY A 114 12.51 0.71 -23.23
CA GLY A 114 13.78 1.19 -22.68
C GLY A 114 14.57 0.15 -21.86
N GLY A 115 14.13 -1.11 -21.79
CA GLY A 115 14.77 -2.15 -20.98
C GLY A 115 13.88 -2.70 -19.86
N GLY A 116 12.67 -2.16 -19.70
CA GLY A 116 11.67 -2.64 -18.76
C GLY A 116 11.49 -1.75 -17.53
N SER A 117 10.56 -2.12 -16.68
CA SER A 117 10.24 -1.39 -15.45
C SER A 117 10.21 -2.34 -14.25
N VAL A 118 10.64 -1.85 -13.10
CA VAL A 118 10.71 -2.62 -11.85
C VAL A 118 10.01 -1.83 -10.76
N PHE A 119 8.97 -2.42 -10.18
CA PHE A 119 8.18 -1.82 -9.12
C PHE A 119 8.43 -2.58 -7.82
N VAL A 120 8.26 -1.90 -6.69
CA VAL A 120 8.13 -2.55 -5.39
C VAL A 120 6.65 -2.81 -5.15
N ALA A 121 6.32 -4.05 -4.82
CA ALA A 121 4.96 -4.44 -4.50
C ALA A 121 4.95 -5.52 -3.41
N THR A 122 3.89 -5.58 -2.62
CA THR A 122 3.65 -6.66 -1.66
C THR A 122 2.49 -7.52 -2.16
N LEU A 123 2.75 -8.80 -2.42
CA LEU A 123 1.73 -9.79 -2.75
C LEU A 123 1.39 -10.61 -1.51
N ASP A 124 0.14 -10.49 -1.03
CA ASP A 124 -0.40 -11.28 0.06
C ASP A 124 -1.37 -12.34 -0.49
N PRO A 125 -0.96 -13.62 -0.59
CA PRO A 125 -1.82 -14.68 -1.09
C PRO A 125 -2.93 -15.06 -0.10
N ILE A 126 -2.78 -14.75 1.20
CA ILE A 126 -3.76 -15.05 2.24
C ILE A 126 -4.89 -14.01 2.19
N GLN A 127 -4.53 -12.73 2.12
CA GLN A 127 -5.51 -11.63 2.01
C GLN A 127 -5.99 -11.40 0.56
N HIS A 128 -5.40 -12.11 -0.41
CA HIS A 128 -5.66 -11.93 -1.84
C HIS A 128 -5.43 -10.49 -2.32
N THR A 129 -4.36 -9.85 -1.86
CA THR A 129 -4.02 -8.47 -2.22
C THR A 129 -2.67 -8.36 -2.92
N LEU A 130 -2.57 -7.41 -3.87
CA LEU A 130 -1.31 -6.96 -4.46
C LEU A 130 -1.20 -5.44 -4.24
N ARG A 131 -0.38 -5.02 -3.28
CA ARG A 131 -0.20 -3.59 -3.02
C ARG A 131 1.02 -3.07 -3.75
N LEU A 132 0.83 -2.08 -4.61
CA LEU A 132 1.89 -1.37 -5.33
C LEU A 132 2.44 -0.24 -4.46
N GLU A 133 3.74 -0.19 -4.25
CA GLU A 133 4.32 0.63 -3.16
C GLU A 133 5.25 1.74 -3.65
N ASP A 134 6.13 1.44 -4.60
CA ASP A 134 7.16 2.36 -5.12
C ASP A 134 7.65 1.88 -6.50
N VAL A 135 8.43 2.71 -7.18
CA VAL A 135 9.05 2.41 -8.47
C VAL A 135 10.57 2.37 -8.27
N TRP A 136 11.18 1.25 -8.59
CA TRP A 136 12.63 1.05 -8.46
C TRP A 136 13.37 1.41 -9.76
N MET A 137 12.77 1.03 -10.90
CA MET A 137 13.25 1.32 -12.25
C MET A 137 12.08 1.67 -13.15
N TRP A 138 12.23 2.69 -13.99
CA TRP A 138 11.18 3.14 -14.90
C TRP A 138 11.66 3.15 -16.35
N LYS A 139 11.11 2.27 -17.19
CA LYS A 139 11.40 2.18 -18.62
C LYS A 139 12.91 2.25 -18.94
N GLY A 140 13.70 1.44 -18.25
CA GLY A 140 15.16 1.40 -18.39
C GLY A 140 15.96 2.28 -17.45
N ALA A 141 15.35 3.30 -16.84
CA ALA A 141 16.05 4.25 -15.98
C ALA A 141 16.11 3.75 -14.51
N PRO A 142 17.30 3.61 -13.89
CA PRO A 142 17.45 3.24 -12.48
C PRO A 142 17.16 4.46 -11.57
N ILE A 143 15.88 4.71 -11.31
CA ILE A 143 15.44 5.92 -10.61
C ILE A 143 15.51 5.82 -9.08
N PHE A 144 15.69 4.63 -8.51
CA PHE A 144 15.77 4.46 -7.05
C PHE A 144 16.92 5.27 -6.42
N ASP A 145 18.12 5.19 -7.01
CA ASP A 145 19.34 5.83 -6.48
C ASP A 145 19.43 7.32 -6.82
N THR A 146 18.67 7.79 -7.82
CA THR A 146 18.80 9.14 -8.38
C THR A 146 17.62 10.06 -8.07
N THR A 147 16.44 9.50 -7.80
CA THR A 147 15.20 10.25 -7.64
C THR A 147 14.62 10.07 -6.24
N CYS A 148 14.11 11.15 -5.62
CA CYS A 148 13.49 11.10 -4.30
C CYS A 148 12.14 10.38 -4.31
N TYR A 149 11.69 9.88 -3.16
CA TYR A 149 10.48 9.04 -3.09
C TYR A 149 9.23 9.73 -3.64
N SER A 150 8.98 10.98 -3.25
CA SER A 150 7.85 11.76 -3.75
C SER A 150 7.82 11.88 -5.29
N LYS A 151 8.98 11.97 -5.93
CA LYS A 151 9.10 11.99 -7.40
C LYS A 151 8.92 10.62 -8.03
N ARG A 152 9.41 9.54 -7.40
CA ARG A 152 9.13 8.17 -7.87
C ARG A 152 7.64 7.84 -7.82
N ARG A 153 6.90 8.43 -6.86
CA ARG A 153 5.43 8.32 -6.77
C ARG A 153 4.70 8.93 -7.96
N GLU A 154 5.26 9.94 -8.63
CA GLU A 154 4.67 10.50 -9.85
C GLU A 154 4.63 9.47 -10.98
N HIS A 155 5.64 8.59 -11.10
CA HIS A 155 5.62 7.48 -12.05
C HIS A 155 4.58 6.41 -11.68
N LEU A 156 4.39 6.17 -10.38
CA LEU A 156 3.34 5.25 -9.92
C LEU A 156 1.95 5.80 -10.21
N LYS A 157 1.76 7.13 -10.10
CA LYS A 157 0.55 7.82 -10.55
C LYS A 157 0.34 7.68 -12.05
N GLU A 158 1.37 7.93 -12.87
CA GLU A 158 1.31 7.72 -14.33
C GLU A 158 0.89 6.28 -14.66
N PHE A 159 1.46 5.29 -13.96
CA PHE A 159 1.11 3.89 -14.13
C PHE A 159 -0.40 3.64 -13.90
N VAL A 160 -0.93 4.11 -12.77
CA VAL A 160 -2.35 3.92 -12.41
C VAL A 160 -3.28 4.67 -13.36
N GLU A 161 -2.93 5.88 -13.79
CA GLU A 161 -3.81 6.71 -14.60
C GLU A 161 -3.84 6.32 -16.08
N ARG A 162 -2.74 5.75 -16.61
CA ARG A 162 -2.56 5.61 -18.07
C ARG A 162 -2.15 4.22 -18.51
N LEU A 163 -1.45 3.45 -17.67
CA LEU A 163 -0.77 2.23 -18.09
C LEU A 163 -1.38 0.97 -17.49
N TRP A 164 -2.39 1.10 -16.64
CA TRP A 164 -2.99 -0.02 -15.93
C TRP A 164 -4.51 0.11 -15.83
N VAL A 165 -5.20 -1.00 -16.08
CA VAL A 165 -6.63 -1.16 -15.80
C VAL A 165 -6.78 -2.25 -14.72
N PRO A 166 -7.33 -1.94 -13.54
CA PRO A 166 -7.54 -2.94 -12.49
C PRO A 166 -8.57 -3.98 -12.94
N ASP A 167 -8.19 -5.27 -12.85
CA ASP A 167 -9.08 -6.39 -13.18
C ASP A 167 -8.75 -7.59 -12.29
N ALA A 168 -9.39 -7.65 -11.12
CA ALA A 168 -9.15 -8.71 -10.15
C ALA A 168 -9.44 -10.11 -10.71
N ARG A 169 -10.38 -10.24 -11.66
CA ARG A 169 -10.69 -11.54 -12.30
C ARG A 169 -9.50 -12.02 -13.14
N LEU A 170 -8.86 -11.11 -13.87
CA LEU A 170 -7.66 -11.44 -14.64
C LEU A 170 -6.48 -11.80 -13.72
N LEU A 171 -6.36 -11.11 -12.59
CA LEU A 171 -5.38 -11.40 -11.54
C LEU A 171 -5.74 -12.62 -10.66
N GLY A 172 -6.71 -13.44 -11.06
CA GLY A 172 -7.05 -14.67 -10.35
C GLY A 172 -7.70 -14.46 -8.99
N GLY A 173 -8.44 -13.36 -8.82
CA GLY A 173 -9.10 -12.96 -7.58
C GLY A 173 -8.28 -12.00 -6.72
N VAL A 174 -7.01 -11.74 -7.07
CA VAL A 174 -6.17 -10.79 -6.31
C VAL A 174 -6.62 -9.35 -6.58
N VAL A 175 -6.94 -8.63 -5.50
CA VAL A 175 -7.27 -7.22 -5.54
C VAL A 175 -5.99 -6.41 -5.46
N ALA A 176 -5.69 -5.66 -6.52
CA ALA A 176 -4.53 -4.78 -6.54
C ALA A 176 -4.90 -3.38 -6.03
N SER A 177 -4.04 -2.81 -5.19
CA SER A 177 -4.22 -1.49 -4.59
C SER A 177 -2.93 -0.68 -4.65
N LEU A 178 -3.06 0.64 -4.50
CA LEU A 178 -1.94 1.54 -4.36
C LEU A 178 -1.69 1.81 -2.88
N LEU A 179 -0.43 1.74 -2.46
CA LEU A 179 -0.04 2.17 -1.12
C LEU A 179 -0.32 3.67 -0.93
N ASN A 180 -0.86 4.06 0.21
CA ASN A 180 -0.98 5.47 0.60
C ASN A 180 -0.14 5.74 1.86
N PRO A 181 1.11 6.18 1.71
CA PRO A 181 1.99 6.42 2.85
C PRO A 181 1.55 7.71 3.59
N LYS A 182 1.57 7.68 4.92
CA LYS A 182 1.20 8.82 5.77
C LYS A 182 2.41 9.66 6.11
N SER A 183 2.20 10.93 6.44
CA SER A 183 3.24 11.68 7.16
C SER A 183 3.42 11.11 8.57
N ILE A 184 4.57 11.34 9.21
CA ILE A 184 4.76 10.94 10.62
C ILE A 184 3.69 11.60 11.52
N ALA A 185 3.40 12.89 11.31
CA ALA A 185 2.43 13.62 12.12
C ALA A 185 1.02 13.03 12.01
N GLU A 186 0.59 12.73 10.79
CA GLU A 186 -0.69 12.08 10.51
C GLU A 186 -0.74 10.65 11.08
N TYR A 187 0.35 9.89 10.95
CA TYR A 187 0.45 8.56 11.56
C TYR A 187 0.27 8.64 13.09
N LEU A 188 0.94 9.57 13.78
CA LEU A 188 0.81 9.72 15.23
C LEU A 188 -0.61 10.05 15.70
N GLN A 189 -1.43 10.67 14.84
CA GLN A 189 -2.84 10.97 15.12
C GLN A 189 -3.78 9.79 14.81
N THR A 190 -3.39 8.93 13.88
CA THR A 190 -4.24 7.84 13.34
C THR A 190 -3.71 6.45 13.66
N ALA A 191 -2.68 6.35 14.50
CA ALA A 191 -1.97 5.11 14.78
C ALA A 191 -2.93 4.03 15.29
N GLY A 192 -3.07 2.96 14.51
CA GLY A 192 -3.88 1.80 14.85
C GLY A 192 -3.06 0.67 15.47
N PRO A 193 -3.72 -0.43 15.86
CA PRO A 193 -3.04 -1.69 16.18
C PRO A 193 -2.48 -2.32 14.89
N GLY A 194 -1.37 -1.82 14.37
CA GLY A 194 -0.67 -2.40 13.23
C GLY A 194 0.19 -3.61 13.63
N TYR A 195 0.53 -4.47 12.66
CA TYR A 195 1.51 -5.55 12.87
C TYR A 195 2.95 -5.03 12.72
N MET A 196 3.18 -4.15 11.75
CA MET A 196 4.50 -3.63 11.43
C MET A 196 4.39 -2.22 10.87
N ILE A 197 5.36 -1.38 11.25
CA ILE A 197 5.54 -0.05 10.69
C ILE A 197 6.77 -0.01 9.81
N GLU A 198 6.68 0.71 8.70
CA GLU A 198 7.83 1.02 7.84
C GLU A 198 8.04 2.51 7.69
N PHE A 199 9.29 2.94 7.74
CA PHE A 199 9.74 4.30 7.48
C PHE A 199 10.36 4.36 6.08
N LEU A 200 9.80 5.23 5.25
CA LEU A 200 10.20 5.43 3.86
C LEU A 200 10.98 6.74 3.78
N PRO A 201 12.30 6.69 3.56
CA PRO A 201 13.09 7.90 3.41
C PRO A 201 12.70 8.63 2.14
N GLU A 202 12.57 9.96 2.22
CA GLU A 202 12.39 10.79 1.02
C GLU A 202 13.65 10.79 0.13
N LEU A 203 14.84 10.68 0.73
CA LEU A 203 16.11 10.77 0.01
C LEU A 203 16.33 9.60 -0.99
N PRO A 204 16.95 9.86 -2.15
CA PRO A 204 17.32 8.82 -3.13
C PRO A 204 18.26 7.76 -2.54
N GLY A 205 18.18 6.53 -3.06
CA GLY A 205 19.06 5.41 -2.71
C GLY A 205 18.93 4.89 -1.28
N ARG A 206 18.01 5.44 -0.48
CA ARG A 206 17.85 5.05 0.92
C ARG A 206 16.83 3.92 1.06
N ARG A 207 17.24 2.86 1.76
CA ARG A 207 16.38 1.69 2.05
C ARG A 207 15.31 2.04 3.07
N ARG A 208 14.17 1.36 2.98
CA ARG A 208 13.12 1.45 3.99
C ARG A 208 13.58 0.79 5.28
N MET A 209 13.04 1.25 6.41
CA MET A 209 13.29 0.63 7.70
C MET A 209 11.99 0.10 8.28
N TRP A 210 12.01 -1.11 8.84
CA TRP A 210 10.81 -1.70 9.42
C TRP A 210 10.98 -2.01 10.91
N HIS A 211 9.90 -1.91 11.66
CA HIS A 211 9.81 -2.31 13.06
C HIS A 211 8.48 -3.04 13.29
N LYS A 212 8.52 -4.21 13.92
CA LYS A 212 7.30 -4.93 14.29
C LYS A 212 6.71 -4.34 15.56
N LEU A 213 5.40 -4.12 15.54
CA LEU A 213 4.65 -3.68 16.69
C LEU A 213 4.28 -4.90 17.54
N GLY A 214 4.32 -4.75 18.87
CA GLY A 214 3.86 -5.80 19.79
C GLY A 214 4.81 -6.98 20.00
N GLU A 215 6.03 -6.97 19.45
CA GLU A 215 7.09 -7.87 19.93
C GLU A 215 7.45 -7.46 21.35
N LYS A 216 6.78 -8.07 22.35
CA LYS A 216 7.31 -8.14 23.70
C LYS A 216 8.66 -8.82 23.54
N LYS A 217 9.76 -8.06 23.62
CA LYS A 217 11.06 -8.67 23.90
C LYS A 217 10.84 -9.45 25.19
N GLU A 218 10.75 -10.77 25.09
CA GLU A 218 11.16 -11.62 26.18
C GLU A 218 12.58 -11.16 26.48
N VAL A 219 12.71 -10.33 27.52
CA VAL A 219 13.97 -10.14 28.18
C VAL A 219 14.31 -11.55 28.58
N ALA A 220 15.19 -12.20 27.84
CA ALA A 220 15.71 -13.50 28.17
C ALA A 220 16.22 -13.34 29.61
N ARG A 221 15.41 -13.81 30.57
CA ARG A 221 15.89 -14.04 31.92
C ARG A 221 16.96 -15.07 31.69
N ALA A 222 18.22 -14.64 31.72
CA ALA A 222 19.34 -15.56 31.77
C ALA A 222 18.95 -16.61 32.83
N PRO A 223 19.02 -17.92 32.50
CA PRO A 223 18.69 -18.93 33.49
C PRO A 223 19.55 -18.65 34.73
N LEU A 224 18.88 -18.31 35.84
CA LEU A 224 19.51 -18.26 37.15
C LEU A 224 19.90 -19.71 37.45
N VAL A 225 21.14 -20.06 37.14
CA VAL A 225 21.73 -21.31 37.58
C VAL A 225 21.85 -21.21 39.10
N LEU A 226 21.13 -22.06 39.83
CA LEU A 226 21.37 -22.26 41.25
C LEU A 226 22.79 -22.84 41.41
N GLY A 227 23.74 -22.01 41.83
CA GLY A 227 24.98 -22.51 42.39
C GLY A 227 24.71 -23.17 43.75
N GLU A 228 25.28 -24.36 43.98
CA GLU A 228 25.33 -24.99 45.30
C GLU A 228 26.00 -24.01 46.28
N GLY A 229 25.21 -23.37 47.15
CA GLY A 229 25.71 -22.39 48.12
C GLY A 229 24.83 -21.17 48.38
N GLY A 230 23.74 -20.96 47.62
CA GLY A 230 22.67 -20.03 48.02
C GLY A 230 23.03 -18.54 48.04
N VAL A 231 24.01 -18.07 47.23
CA VAL A 231 24.30 -16.64 47.08
C VAL A 231 24.15 -16.23 45.62
N ILE A 232 23.21 -15.31 45.36
CA ILE A 232 22.97 -14.68 44.05
C ILE A 232 23.96 -13.52 43.91
N ILE A 233 24.94 -13.63 43.01
CA ILE A 233 25.82 -12.52 42.63
C ILE A 233 25.58 -12.19 41.16
N PRO A 234 25.10 -10.98 40.80
CA PRO A 234 25.04 -10.56 39.41
C PRO A 234 26.47 -10.37 38.87
N GLN A 235 26.78 -11.01 37.76
CA GLN A 235 28.04 -10.81 37.05
C GLN A 235 28.05 -9.40 36.42
N ALA A 236 28.74 -8.46 37.04
CA ALA A 236 28.92 -7.12 36.52
C ALA A 236 29.89 -7.15 35.34
N ASN A 237 29.40 -6.90 34.13
CA ASN A 237 30.27 -6.52 33.02
C ASN A 237 30.77 -5.09 33.27
N PRO A 238 32.09 -4.80 33.13
CA PRO A 238 32.60 -3.45 33.29
C PRO A 238 32.10 -2.56 32.14
N VAL A 239 31.22 -1.62 32.47
CA VAL A 239 30.76 -0.56 31.56
C VAL A 239 31.77 0.57 31.61
N THR A 240 32.58 0.72 30.57
CA THR A 240 33.39 1.90 30.33
C THR A 240 32.51 3.01 29.77
N HIS A 241 32.21 4.02 30.59
CA HIS A 241 31.54 5.25 30.15
C HIS A 241 32.53 6.16 29.40
N PRO A 242 32.25 6.59 28.15
CA PRO A 242 32.98 7.70 27.55
C PRO A 242 32.57 9.04 28.20
N PRO A 243 33.47 10.04 28.19
CA PRO A 243 33.24 11.33 28.85
C PRO A 243 32.08 12.10 28.20
N VAL A 244 31.22 12.64 29.07
CA VAL A 244 30.03 13.43 28.72
C VAL A 244 30.46 14.79 28.19
N ALA A 245 30.12 15.08 26.93
CA ALA A 245 30.29 16.41 26.34
C ALA A 245 29.31 17.44 26.96
N PRO A 246 29.69 18.73 27.06
CA PRO A 246 28.86 19.77 27.66
C PRO A 246 27.56 19.99 26.87
N ARG A 247 26.45 20.15 27.60
CA ARG A 247 25.11 20.38 27.05
C ARG A 247 25.04 21.74 26.33
N PRO A 248 24.47 21.82 25.11
CA PRO A 248 24.17 23.09 24.48
C PRO A 248 23.02 23.82 25.21
N PRO A 249 22.95 25.17 25.10
CA PRO A 249 21.93 25.97 25.75
C PRO A 249 20.52 25.66 25.21
N PRO A 250 19.47 25.84 26.04
CA PRO A 250 18.09 25.62 25.63
C PRO A 250 17.71 26.60 24.50
N ARG A 251 17.23 26.05 23.37
CA ARG A 251 16.64 26.85 22.29
C ARG A 251 15.20 27.25 22.61
N PRO A 252 14.74 28.40 22.08
CA PRO A 252 13.43 28.97 22.38
C PRO A 252 12.28 28.00 22.03
N GLN A 253 11.32 27.94 22.95
CA GLN A 253 10.09 27.16 22.80
C GLN A 253 9.27 27.69 21.63
N TYR A 254 8.96 26.81 20.68
CA TYR A 254 8.04 27.09 19.57
C TYR A 254 6.61 26.89 20.07
N LYS A 255 5.78 27.93 20.03
CA LYS A 255 4.34 27.80 20.27
C LYS A 255 3.71 27.07 19.08
N PRO A 256 2.96 25.98 19.27
CA PRO A 256 2.30 25.29 18.17
C PRO A 256 1.24 26.18 17.53
N ALA A 257 1.17 26.09 16.20
CA ALA A 257 0.20 26.77 15.37
C ALA A 257 -1.19 26.14 15.53
N ILE A 258 -2.14 27.01 15.86
CA ILE A 258 -3.60 26.99 15.64
C ILE A 258 -4.16 25.68 15.05
N GLU A 259 -4.95 24.98 15.88
CA GLU A 259 -5.85 23.90 15.48
C GLU A 259 -6.75 24.36 14.32
N GLN A 260 -6.70 23.65 13.19
CA GLN A 260 -7.70 23.83 12.15
C GLN A 260 -9.02 23.18 12.60
N PRO A 261 -10.19 23.79 12.28
CA PRO A 261 -11.46 23.29 12.77
C PRO A 261 -11.76 21.94 12.11
N VAL A 262 -12.27 21.01 12.90
CA VAL A 262 -12.93 19.80 12.43
C VAL A 262 -14.10 20.23 11.55
N GLU A 263 -13.87 20.27 10.24
CA GLU A 263 -14.90 20.61 9.27
C GLU A 263 -15.95 19.49 9.32
N GLN A 264 -17.11 19.83 9.89
CA GLN A 264 -18.23 18.90 10.02
C GLN A 264 -18.50 18.26 8.66
N GLN A 265 -18.69 16.94 8.65
CA GLN A 265 -18.99 16.17 7.45
C GLN A 265 -20.39 16.52 6.94
N VAL A 266 -20.50 17.68 6.29
CA VAL A 266 -21.76 18.19 5.73
C VAL A 266 -22.06 17.39 4.46
N GLU A 267 -23.22 16.74 4.44
CA GLU A 267 -23.77 16.17 3.22
C GLU A 267 -24.00 17.29 2.20
N ARG A 268 -23.47 17.11 0.99
CA ARG A 268 -23.64 18.07 -0.11
C ARG A 268 -24.45 17.43 -1.23
N LYS A 269 -25.15 18.26 -2.00
CA LYS A 269 -25.84 17.82 -3.23
C LYS A 269 -24.93 18.05 -4.43
N ALA A 270 -24.96 17.13 -5.39
CA ALA A 270 -24.19 17.24 -6.62
C ALA A 270 -24.90 16.52 -7.77
N LEU A 271 -24.62 16.97 -9.00
CA LEU A 271 -24.99 16.28 -10.23
C LEU A 271 -23.91 15.23 -10.54
N ALA A 272 -24.31 13.97 -10.62
CA ALA A 272 -23.45 12.84 -10.96
C ALA A 272 -23.56 12.48 -12.44
N LYS A 273 -22.44 12.50 -13.17
CA LYS A 273 -22.35 12.02 -14.56
C LYS A 273 -21.52 10.74 -14.64
N PRO A 274 -22.04 9.66 -15.27
CA PRO A 274 -21.34 8.38 -15.34
C PRO A 274 -20.04 8.50 -16.14
N ILE A 275 -19.04 7.70 -15.77
CA ILE A 275 -17.80 7.53 -16.52
C ILE A 275 -17.89 6.20 -17.27
N GLU A 276 -17.88 6.21 -18.60
CA GLU A 276 -18.08 5.00 -19.43
C GLU A 276 -17.14 3.83 -19.07
N ALA A 277 -15.92 4.13 -18.64
CA ALA A 277 -14.93 3.13 -18.27
C ALA A 277 -15.08 2.55 -16.84
N LEU A 278 -15.87 3.20 -15.97
CA LEU A 278 -15.93 2.89 -14.53
C LEU A 278 -17.39 2.87 -14.04
N PRO A 279 -18.05 1.70 -13.97
CA PRO A 279 -19.50 1.59 -13.79
C PRO A 279 -20.05 1.99 -12.41
N ASP A 280 -19.14 2.29 -11.46
CA ASP A 280 -19.44 2.70 -10.08
C ASP A 280 -18.77 4.02 -9.69
N ILE A 281 -18.22 4.75 -10.67
CA ILE A 281 -17.54 6.04 -10.46
C ILE A 281 -18.18 7.09 -11.35
N TYR A 282 -18.47 8.24 -10.72
CA TYR A 282 -19.18 9.36 -11.35
C TYR A 282 -18.35 10.64 -11.22
N ASN A 283 -18.38 11.49 -12.23
CA ASN A 283 -17.92 12.88 -12.12
C ASN A 283 -19.01 13.71 -11.45
N LEU A 284 -18.64 14.49 -10.44
CA LEU A 284 -19.54 15.35 -9.68
C LEU A 284 -19.46 16.79 -10.17
N TYR A 285 -20.62 17.43 -10.31
CA TYR A 285 -20.77 18.83 -10.64
C TYR A 285 -21.66 19.51 -9.61
N ASP A 286 -21.42 20.79 -9.32
CA ASP A 286 -22.28 21.57 -8.45
C ASP A 286 -23.54 22.08 -9.18
N GLU A 287 -24.33 22.91 -8.50
CA GLU A 287 -25.56 23.48 -9.05
C GLU A 287 -25.33 24.43 -10.23
N GLN A 288 -24.13 24.97 -10.34
CA GLN A 288 -23.69 25.88 -11.40
C GLN A 288 -23.05 25.11 -12.57
N GLY A 289 -22.94 23.77 -12.46
CA GLY A 289 -22.30 22.92 -13.46
C GLY A 289 -20.77 22.95 -13.39
N LEU A 290 -20.17 23.49 -12.33
CA LEU A 290 -18.73 23.46 -12.12
C LEU A 290 -18.30 22.09 -11.60
N PRO A 291 -17.17 21.54 -12.08
CA PRO A 291 -16.69 20.24 -11.62
C PRO A 291 -16.23 20.33 -10.16
N ILE A 292 -16.75 19.44 -9.31
CA ILE A 292 -16.34 19.30 -7.91
C ILE A 292 -15.18 18.30 -7.82
N SER A 293 -15.44 17.04 -8.16
CA SER A 293 -14.48 15.92 -8.07
C SER A 293 -15.10 14.64 -8.66
N ARG A 294 -14.59 13.47 -8.29
CA ARG A 294 -15.19 12.16 -8.55
C ARG A 294 -15.75 11.55 -7.26
N ALA A 295 -16.77 10.72 -7.40
CA ALA A 295 -17.30 9.92 -6.32
C ALA A 295 -17.53 8.48 -6.70
N SER A 296 -17.41 7.59 -5.71
CA SER A 296 -17.73 6.17 -5.83
C SER A 296 -19.07 5.86 -5.17
N VAL A 297 -19.74 4.83 -5.69
CA VAL A 297 -20.95 4.25 -5.08
C VAL A 297 -20.55 2.95 -4.39
N GLN A 298 -20.61 2.88 -3.05
CA GLN A 298 -20.29 1.63 -2.34
C GLN A 298 -21.49 0.68 -2.25
N SER A 299 -22.71 1.21 -2.25
CA SER A 299 -23.93 0.41 -2.18
C SER A 299 -24.29 -0.18 -3.55
N PHE A 300 -24.31 -1.52 -3.63
CA PHE A 300 -24.65 -2.23 -4.87
C PHE A 300 -26.06 -1.92 -5.37
N SER A 301 -27.05 -1.80 -4.48
CA SER A 301 -28.43 -1.47 -4.84
C SER A 301 -28.53 -0.06 -5.42
N LEU A 302 -27.83 0.90 -4.81
CA LEU A 302 -27.75 2.28 -5.29
C LEU A 302 -27.07 2.36 -6.66
N ALA A 303 -25.97 1.63 -6.85
CA ALA A 303 -25.29 1.56 -8.13
C ALA A 303 -26.20 1.00 -9.25
N GLN A 304 -26.97 -0.05 -8.95
CA GLN A 304 -27.95 -0.58 -9.89
C GLN A 304 -29.06 0.41 -10.22
N GLU A 305 -29.54 1.18 -9.23
CA GLU A 305 -30.57 2.19 -9.45
C GLU A 305 -30.05 3.34 -10.33
N MET A 306 -28.85 3.86 -10.02
CA MET A 306 -28.22 4.91 -10.81
C MET A 306 -27.99 4.51 -12.27
N ARG A 307 -27.58 3.26 -12.53
CA ARG A 307 -27.38 2.76 -13.91
C ARG A 307 -28.66 2.66 -14.73
N LYS A 308 -29.82 2.57 -14.07
CA LYS A 308 -31.13 2.55 -14.76
C LYS A 308 -31.63 3.95 -15.10
N MET A 309 -31.06 4.98 -14.48
CA MET A 309 -31.45 6.36 -14.74
C MET A 309 -30.82 6.87 -16.03
N THR A 310 -31.60 7.66 -16.76
CA THR A 310 -31.14 8.40 -17.93
C THR A 310 -31.29 9.89 -17.65
N GLY A 311 -30.37 10.70 -18.18
CA GLY A 311 -30.34 12.14 -17.92
C GLY A 311 -29.54 12.53 -16.68
N ASP A 312 -29.89 13.68 -16.10
CA ASP A 312 -29.18 14.29 -14.97
C ASP A 312 -29.52 13.59 -13.65
N ILE A 313 -28.51 13.01 -13.00
CA ILE A 313 -28.67 12.24 -11.75
C ILE A 313 -28.20 13.10 -10.57
N TRP A 314 -29.13 13.68 -9.82
CA TRP A 314 -28.82 14.41 -8.59
C TRP A 314 -28.64 13.46 -7.42
N VAL A 315 -27.57 13.66 -6.66
CA VAL A 315 -27.16 12.78 -5.56
C VAL A 315 -26.74 13.56 -4.31
N THR A 316 -26.85 12.91 -3.16
CA THR A 316 -26.23 13.38 -1.91
C THR A 316 -24.87 12.70 -1.74
N ILE A 317 -23.82 13.51 -1.60
CA ILE A 317 -22.44 13.07 -1.43
C ILE A 317 -21.90 13.42 -0.04
N ARG A 318 -20.97 12.60 0.43
CA ARG A 318 -20.24 12.81 1.69
C ARG A 318 -18.75 12.58 1.46
N TRP A 319 -17.91 13.47 1.99
CA TRP A 319 -16.47 13.25 1.97
C TRP A 319 -16.08 12.14 2.94
N ARG A 320 -15.26 11.20 2.48
CA ARG A 320 -14.72 10.11 3.29
C ARG A 320 -13.22 10.28 3.44
N PRO A 321 -12.72 10.64 4.64
CA PRO A 321 -11.29 10.80 4.87
C PRO A 321 -10.52 9.49 4.66
N GLU A 322 -11.16 8.33 4.85
CA GLU A 322 -10.51 7.02 4.77
C GLU A 322 -9.96 6.70 3.38
N PHE A 323 -10.57 7.24 2.31
CA PHE A 323 -10.11 7.05 0.93
C PHE A 323 -9.86 8.37 0.19
N GLY A 324 -9.90 9.51 0.89
CA GLY A 324 -9.62 10.83 0.32
C GLY A 324 -10.51 11.19 -0.86
N GLY A 325 -11.80 10.85 -0.80
CA GLY A 325 -12.73 11.03 -1.90
C GLY A 325 -14.19 11.17 -1.46
N TYR A 326 -15.06 11.53 -2.40
CA TYR A 326 -16.50 11.59 -2.16
C TYR A 326 -17.14 10.21 -2.32
N GLU A 327 -18.09 9.91 -1.45
CA GLU A 327 -19.02 8.79 -1.57
C GLU A 327 -20.40 9.29 -1.94
N ILE A 328 -21.07 8.58 -2.85
CA ILE A 328 -22.49 8.79 -3.14
C ILE A 328 -23.32 7.94 -2.16
N ASN A 329 -24.04 8.60 -1.26
CA ASN A 329 -24.82 7.92 -0.20
C ASN A 329 -26.25 7.60 -0.64
N ARG A 330 -26.90 8.49 -1.40
CA ARG A 330 -28.29 8.35 -1.85
C ARG A 330 -28.59 9.25 -3.04
N LEU A 331 -29.63 8.89 -3.79
CA LEU A 331 -30.23 9.76 -4.80
C LEU A 331 -30.94 10.94 -4.13
N ASP A 332 -30.86 12.12 -4.73
CA ASP A 332 -31.64 13.28 -4.30
C ASP A 332 -32.94 13.35 -5.11
N THR A 333 -34.06 12.99 -4.48
CA THR A 333 -35.38 12.98 -5.11
C THR A 333 -36.09 14.33 -5.08
N SER A 334 -35.51 15.35 -4.45
CA SER A 334 -36.16 16.67 -4.30
C SER A 334 -36.24 17.51 -5.59
N ARG A 335 -35.60 17.06 -6.68
CA ARG A 335 -35.55 17.76 -7.98
C ARG A 335 -36.19 16.98 -9.14
N ARG A 336 -37.03 15.99 -8.84
CA ARG A 336 -37.78 15.25 -9.88
C ARG A 336 -38.97 16.02 -10.43
#